data_AF-A0A5E6MN85-F1
#
_entry.id   AF-A0A5E6MN85-F1
#
_cell.length_a   1.000
_cell.length_b   1.000
_cell.length_c   1.000
_cell.angle_alpha   90.00
_cell.angle_beta   90.00
_cell.angle_gamma   90.00
#
_symmetry.space_group_name_H-M   'P 1'
#
loop_
_entity.id
_entity.type
_entity.pdbx_description
1 polymer ?
#
loop_
_entity_poly.entity_id
_entity_poly.type
_entity_poly.pdbx_seq_one_letter_code
_entity_poly.pdbx_strand_id
1 'polypeptide(L)'
;MPPATDFRPLSRAPCRACMLSALVALWIGGLPQISAARDLDLPIQLVWARQYYTLFLAKSRSGQGPLRPYVRCLVYLQFRNWGSAQRVPMGHGERPSYPNIQFRVWRNQVPIPFQRRVFPGVGAQDFYGVYFGAGESVRVTYEYVEEVLSHDPARKVDVFEDTWGFLGYRPPLEDWWIVVDLGQMYTQYQASPGFGESPSTPALPYQTFFNRIFRVAPLGYQSRGTEIWWRFQDVGEERMHSFPKLRVEWQAWYR
;
A
#
# COMPACT_ATOMS: atom_id res chain seq x y z
N MET A 1 36.42 81.87 -9.03
CA MET A 1 35.16 81.39 -9.62
C MET A 1 34.94 79.96 -9.13
N PRO A 2 33.78 79.68 -8.50
CA PRO A 2 33.33 78.30 -8.14
C PRO A 2 32.93 77.55 -9.43
N PRO A 3 32.50 76.26 -9.48
CA PRO A 3 31.87 75.41 -8.44
C PRO A 3 32.42 73.94 -8.43
N ALA A 4 32.13 73.02 -7.50
CA ALA A 4 30.88 72.35 -7.07
C ALA A 4 30.06 71.71 -8.21
N THR A 5 29.77 70.41 -8.05
CA THR A 5 28.62 69.56 -8.51
C THR A 5 29.15 68.18 -8.92
N ASP A 6 28.84 67.05 -8.29
CA ASP A 6 27.60 66.49 -7.75
C ASP A 6 26.63 65.94 -8.83
N PHE A 7 26.02 64.81 -8.46
CA PHE A 7 24.91 64.06 -9.07
C PHE A 7 25.15 62.93 -10.11
N ARG A 8 24.80 61.72 -9.62
CA ARG A 8 24.25 60.51 -10.29
C ARG A 8 23.03 60.85 -11.19
N PRO A 9 22.24 59.89 -11.75
CA PRO A 9 22.43 58.49 -12.18
C PRO A 9 22.05 58.31 -13.67
N LEU A 10 22.06 57.09 -14.23
CA LEU A 10 21.06 56.70 -15.25
C LEU A 10 20.92 55.17 -15.37
N SER A 11 19.69 54.74 -15.14
CA SER A 11 19.12 53.43 -15.41
C SER A 11 19.22 53.01 -16.89
N ARG A 12 19.41 51.70 -17.13
CA ARG A 12 18.71 50.93 -18.19
C ARG A 12 18.83 49.43 -17.86
N ALA A 13 17.71 48.82 -17.50
CA ALA A 13 17.47 47.38 -17.58
C ALA A 13 17.22 46.98 -19.06
N PRO A 14 16.86 45.72 -19.37
CA PRO A 14 17.43 44.42 -19.00
C PRO A 14 17.89 43.65 -20.27
N CYS A 15 18.70 42.59 -20.15
CA CYS A 15 18.87 41.63 -21.24
C CYS A 15 18.62 40.20 -20.76
N ARG A 16 17.67 39.56 -21.44
CA ARG A 16 17.20 38.19 -21.24
C ARG A 16 18.18 37.18 -21.84
N ALA A 17 18.07 35.96 -21.32
CA ALA A 17 18.44 34.68 -21.92
C ALA A 17 19.92 34.28 -21.85
N CYS A 18 20.23 33.31 -20.98
CA CYS A 18 20.39 31.93 -21.43
C CYS A 18 20.10 30.96 -20.29
N MET A 19 19.11 30.10 -20.52
CA MET A 19 18.82 28.89 -19.75
C MET A 19 19.93 27.84 -19.96
N LEU A 20 19.84 26.79 -19.14
CA LEU A 20 20.48 25.46 -19.22
C LEU A 20 21.75 25.28 -18.40
N SER A 21 21.57 24.67 -17.21
CA SER A 21 22.28 23.43 -16.85
C SER A 21 21.53 22.74 -15.71
N ALA A 22 20.97 21.58 -16.05
CA ALA A 22 20.35 20.61 -15.16
C ALA A 22 21.36 19.54 -14.72
N LEU A 23 20.95 18.76 -13.71
CA LEU A 23 21.44 17.42 -13.34
C LEU A 23 22.80 17.33 -12.61
N VAL A 24 22.77 17.07 -11.30
CA VAL A 24 23.12 15.79 -10.65
C VAL A 24 22.79 15.92 -9.16
N ALA A 25 21.69 15.30 -8.72
CA ALA A 25 21.46 14.92 -7.33
C ALA A 25 20.40 13.81 -7.31
N LEU A 26 20.85 12.61 -7.65
CA LEU A 26 20.06 11.38 -7.60
C LEU A 26 20.50 10.58 -6.37
N TRP A 27 19.51 10.25 -5.53
CA TRP A 27 19.35 8.99 -4.79
C TRP A 27 20.10 8.84 -3.45
N ILE A 28 19.34 8.92 -2.35
CA ILE A 28 18.78 7.78 -1.59
C ILE A 28 17.85 8.39 -0.52
N GLY A 29 16.58 7.97 -0.47
CA GLY A 29 15.73 8.19 0.72
C GLY A 29 14.84 9.44 0.79
N GLY A 30 14.70 10.23 -0.28
CA GLY A 30 13.84 11.41 -0.24
C GLY A 30 13.65 12.07 -1.59
N LEU A 31 12.68 11.60 -2.38
CA LEU A 31 11.95 12.53 -3.23
C LEU A 31 10.89 13.18 -2.35
N PRO A 32 10.60 14.48 -2.55
CA PRO A 32 9.70 15.21 -1.67
C PRO A 32 8.42 14.41 -1.60
N GLN A 33 7.96 14.11 -0.38
CA GLN A 33 6.54 13.92 -0.17
C GLN A 33 5.88 14.98 -1.04
N ILE A 34 5.11 14.56 -2.04
CA ILE A 34 4.20 15.47 -2.70
C ILE A 34 3.37 16.00 -1.54
N SER A 35 3.75 17.18 -1.06
CA SER A 35 3.06 17.94 -0.04
C SER A 35 1.82 18.56 -0.69
N ALA A 36 1.13 17.80 -1.55
CA ALA A 36 -0.15 18.17 -2.13
C ALA A 36 -1.33 17.63 -1.31
N ALA A 37 -1.09 16.85 -0.26
CA ALA A 37 -2.14 16.44 0.68
C ALA A 37 -2.35 17.47 1.80
N ARG A 38 -1.41 18.38 2.06
CA ARG A 38 -1.62 19.47 3.04
C ARG A 38 -2.56 20.58 2.55
N ASP A 39 -2.79 20.67 1.24
CA ASP A 39 -3.62 21.73 0.64
C ASP A 39 -5.01 21.25 0.18
N LEU A 40 -5.36 19.99 0.42
CA LEU A 40 -6.69 19.47 0.14
C LEU A 40 -7.39 19.17 1.46
N ASP A 41 -7.90 20.23 2.11
CA ASP A 41 -8.94 20.15 3.14
C ASP A 41 -10.22 19.60 2.50
N LEU A 42 -10.20 18.32 2.10
CA LEU A 42 -11.37 17.65 1.59
C LEU A 42 -12.36 17.56 2.75
N PRO A 43 -13.62 17.94 2.57
CA PRO A 43 -14.64 17.78 3.60
C PRO A 43 -15.07 16.30 3.72
N ILE A 44 -14.17 15.35 3.43
CA ILE A 44 -14.39 13.91 3.45
C ILE A 44 -13.63 13.32 4.62
N GLN A 45 -14.34 12.59 5.46
CA GLN A 45 -13.78 11.78 6.53
C GLN A 45 -13.71 10.32 6.07
N LEU A 46 -12.60 9.65 6.35
CA LEU A 46 -12.54 8.19 6.34
C LEU A 46 -12.95 7.69 7.73
N VAL A 47 -14.17 7.17 7.84
CA VAL A 47 -14.80 6.78 9.11
C VAL A 47 -14.21 5.47 9.63
N TRP A 48 -14.13 4.45 8.78
CA TRP A 48 -13.48 3.19 9.13
C TRP A 48 -12.80 2.54 7.93
N ALA A 49 -11.81 1.70 8.21
CA ALA A 49 -11.06 0.94 7.22
C ALA A 49 -10.89 -0.51 7.67
N ARG A 50 -11.00 -1.45 6.72
CA ARG A 50 -10.68 -2.87 6.96
C ARG A 50 -9.86 -3.41 5.80
N GLN A 51 -8.68 -3.93 6.10
CA GLN A 51 -7.77 -4.54 5.14
C GLN A 51 -7.64 -6.02 5.47
N TYR A 52 -7.98 -6.87 4.51
CA TYR A 52 -7.88 -8.33 4.63
C TYR A 52 -6.85 -8.84 3.63
N TYR A 53 -5.76 -9.40 4.14
CA TYR A 53 -4.73 -10.05 3.36
C TYR A 53 -4.91 -11.56 3.47
N THR A 54 -4.97 -12.27 2.36
CA THR A 54 -4.96 -13.73 2.32
C THR A 54 -3.69 -14.17 1.61
N LEU A 55 -2.80 -14.85 2.33
CA LEU A 55 -1.59 -15.45 1.74
C LEU A 55 -1.94 -16.85 1.25
N PHE A 56 -1.49 -17.18 0.04
CA PHE A 56 -1.73 -18.50 -0.55
C PHE A 56 -0.67 -18.89 -1.57
N LEU A 57 -0.62 -20.19 -1.87
CA LEU A 57 0.20 -20.74 -2.95
C LEU A 57 -0.68 -21.10 -4.14
N ALA A 58 -0.26 -20.71 -5.33
CA ALA A 58 -0.91 -21.12 -6.57
C ALA A 58 0.14 -21.43 -7.65
N LYS A 59 -0.24 -22.24 -8.64
CA LYS A 59 0.53 -22.36 -9.88
C LYS A 59 0.29 -21.13 -10.74
N SER A 60 1.21 -20.86 -11.65
CA SER A 60 1.01 -19.80 -12.65
C SER A 60 -0.27 -20.04 -13.48
N ARG A 61 -0.75 -19.02 -14.20
CA ARG A 61 -1.99 -19.12 -15.01
C ARG A 61 -1.99 -20.26 -16.03
N SER A 62 -0.83 -20.76 -16.46
CA SER A 62 -0.74 -21.93 -17.36
C SER A 62 -1.02 -23.27 -16.65
N GLY A 63 -1.17 -23.27 -15.31
CA GLY A 63 -1.27 -24.47 -14.50
C GLY A 63 0.02 -25.29 -14.43
N GLN A 64 1.07 -24.85 -15.11
CA GLN A 64 2.37 -25.49 -15.17
C GLN A 64 3.38 -24.73 -14.30
N GLY A 65 4.34 -25.48 -13.77
CA GLY A 65 5.43 -24.96 -12.94
C GLY A 65 5.21 -25.13 -11.42
N PRO A 66 6.20 -24.68 -10.63
CA PRO A 66 6.16 -24.78 -9.18
C PRO A 66 5.06 -23.89 -8.58
N LEU A 67 4.64 -24.22 -7.37
CA LEU A 67 3.81 -23.33 -6.56
C LEU A 67 4.56 -22.02 -6.31
N ARG A 68 3.84 -20.91 -6.43
CA ARG A 68 4.33 -19.57 -6.13
C ARG A 68 3.45 -18.89 -5.11
N PRO A 69 4.01 -18.05 -4.25
CA PRO A 69 3.25 -17.30 -3.27
C PRO A 69 2.55 -16.10 -3.89
N TYR A 70 1.32 -15.88 -3.45
CA TYR A 70 0.48 -14.74 -3.82
C TYR A 70 -0.16 -14.15 -2.57
N VAL A 71 -0.49 -12.86 -2.65
CA VAL A 71 -1.34 -12.19 -1.66
C VAL A 71 -2.55 -11.63 -2.37
N ARG A 72 -3.73 -11.97 -1.86
CA ARG A 72 -4.97 -11.27 -2.17
C ARG A 72 -5.23 -10.25 -1.09
N CYS A 73 -5.40 -9.00 -1.46
CA CYS A 73 -5.79 -7.94 -0.55
C CYS A 73 -7.21 -7.46 -0.88
N LEU A 74 -8.07 -7.43 0.12
CA LEU A 74 -9.42 -6.90 0.04
C LEU A 74 -9.58 -5.77 1.05
N VAL A 75 -9.82 -4.57 0.54
CA VAL A 75 -9.89 -3.36 1.35
C VAL A 75 -11.29 -2.77 1.30
N TYR A 76 -11.84 -2.50 2.48
CA TYR A 76 -13.10 -1.80 2.66
C TYR A 76 -12.84 -0.46 3.33
N LEU A 77 -13.30 0.61 2.71
CA LEU A 77 -13.19 1.97 3.22
C LEU A 77 -14.59 2.56 3.31
N GLN A 78 -14.93 3.11 4.48
CA GLN A 78 -16.16 3.86 4.66
C GLN A 78 -15.85 5.32 4.81
N PHE A 79 -16.46 6.12 3.96
CA PHE A 79 -16.30 7.55 3.93
C PHE A 79 -17.60 8.25 4.29
N ARG A 80 -17.47 9.49 4.74
CA ARG A 80 -18.56 10.45 4.93
C ARG A 80 -18.18 11.80 4.32
N ASN A 81 -19.03 12.34 3.44
CA ASN A 81 -18.86 13.68 2.89
C ASN A 81 -19.65 14.70 3.70
N TRP A 82 -18.95 15.66 4.29
CA TRP A 82 -19.50 16.77 5.06
C TRP A 82 -19.72 18.04 4.22
N GLY A 83 -19.24 18.06 2.98
CA GLY A 83 -19.31 19.21 2.08
C GLY A 83 -20.38 19.08 1.01
N SER A 84 -20.24 19.91 -0.03
CA SER A 84 -21.02 19.82 -1.25
C SER A 84 -20.72 18.52 -2.02
N ALA A 85 -21.59 18.20 -2.98
CA ALA A 85 -21.37 17.07 -3.85
C ALA A 85 -20.11 17.26 -4.69
N GLN A 86 -19.27 16.23 -4.79
CA GLN A 86 -17.96 16.32 -5.44
C GLN A 86 -17.48 14.96 -5.94
N ARG A 87 -16.56 14.98 -6.91
CA ARG A 87 -15.83 13.79 -7.35
C ARG A 87 -14.40 13.87 -6.83
N VAL A 88 -13.96 12.85 -6.12
CA VAL A 88 -12.61 12.78 -5.55
C VAL A 88 -11.78 11.75 -6.31
N PRO A 89 -10.61 12.15 -6.86
CA PRO A 89 -9.66 11.21 -7.42
C PRO A 89 -9.02 10.40 -6.30
N MET A 90 -8.99 9.09 -6.47
CA MET A 90 -8.35 8.14 -5.57
C MET A 90 -7.37 7.29 -6.39
N GLY A 91 -6.39 6.72 -5.70
CA GLY A 91 -5.41 5.86 -6.34
C GLY A 91 -4.91 4.77 -5.40
N HIS A 92 -4.60 3.62 -5.97
CA HIS A 92 -3.84 2.56 -5.30
C HIS A 92 -2.48 2.45 -6.00
N GLY A 93 -1.41 2.62 -5.23
CA GLY A 93 -0.04 2.52 -5.73
C GLY A 93 0.48 1.09 -5.62
N GLU A 94 1.10 0.61 -6.69
CA GLU A 94 1.76 -0.70 -6.73
C GLU A 94 3.24 -0.55 -6.47
N ARG A 95 3.82 -1.52 -5.76
CA ARG A 95 5.27 -1.60 -5.64
C ARG A 95 5.86 -2.21 -6.92
N PRO A 96 6.92 -1.62 -7.52
CA PRO A 96 7.57 -2.20 -8.70
C PRO A 96 8.00 -3.66 -8.50
N SER A 97 8.39 -4.02 -7.28
CA SER A 97 8.82 -5.36 -6.89
C SER A 97 7.67 -6.35 -6.69
N TYR A 98 6.41 -5.91 -6.66
CA TYR A 98 5.23 -6.73 -6.43
C TYR A 98 4.09 -6.24 -7.35
N PRO A 99 4.15 -6.53 -8.66
CA PRO A 99 3.16 -6.01 -9.59
C PRO A 99 1.79 -6.64 -9.34
N ASN A 100 0.73 -5.82 -9.33
CA ASN A 100 -0.63 -6.36 -9.26
C ASN A 100 -0.94 -7.12 -10.55
N ILE A 101 -1.36 -8.38 -10.41
CA ILE A 101 -1.85 -9.21 -11.51
C ILE A 101 -3.35 -9.04 -11.75
N GLN A 102 -4.05 -8.44 -10.77
CA GLN A 102 -5.47 -8.13 -10.82
C GLN A 102 -5.75 -6.93 -9.91
N PHE A 103 -6.59 -6.01 -10.37
CA PHE A 103 -7.14 -4.91 -9.59
C PHE A 103 -8.62 -4.72 -9.93
N ARG A 104 -9.46 -4.49 -8.92
CA ARG A 104 -10.88 -4.21 -9.06
C ARG A 104 -11.30 -3.22 -7.98
N VAL A 105 -12.27 -2.36 -8.30
CA VAL A 105 -12.77 -1.35 -7.37
C VAL A 105 -14.28 -1.17 -7.54
N TRP A 106 -14.96 -0.95 -6.42
CA TRP A 106 -16.40 -0.79 -6.32
C TRP A 106 -16.75 0.41 -5.45
N ARG A 107 -17.85 1.08 -5.80
CA ARG A 107 -18.55 2.08 -4.98
C ARG A 107 -19.90 1.50 -4.59
N ASN A 108 -20.16 1.36 -3.30
CA ASN A 108 -21.39 0.77 -2.77
C ASN A 108 -21.75 -0.55 -3.48
N GLN A 109 -20.76 -1.44 -3.62
CA GLN A 109 -20.87 -2.74 -4.32
C GLN A 109 -21.07 -2.68 -5.84
N VAL A 110 -21.12 -1.50 -6.45
CA VAL A 110 -21.18 -1.33 -7.91
C VAL A 110 -19.76 -1.14 -8.46
N PRO A 111 -19.30 -1.95 -9.43
CA PRO A 111 -17.98 -1.77 -10.04
C PRO A 111 -17.84 -0.39 -10.66
N ILE A 112 -16.68 0.25 -10.48
CA ILE A 112 -16.36 1.53 -11.12
C ILE A 112 -15.12 1.39 -12.01
N PRO A 113 -15.02 2.17 -13.10
CA PRO A 113 -13.84 2.13 -13.96
C PRO A 113 -12.61 2.71 -13.25
N PHE A 114 -11.44 2.18 -13.60
CA PHE A 114 -10.14 2.69 -13.18
C PHE A 114 -9.19 2.79 -14.37
N GLN A 115 -8.12 3.56 -14.22
CA GLN A 115 -7.05 3.71 -15.19
C GLN A 115 -5.72 3.36 -14.54
N ARG A 116 -5.05 2.35 -15.09
CA ARG A 116 -3.68 2.02 -14.68
C ARG A 116 -2.69 2.92 -15.41
N ARG A 117 -1.74 3.52 -14.69
CA ARG A 117 -0.61 4.26 -15.26
C ARG A 117 0.69 3.73 -14.67
N VAL A 118 1.69 3.55 -15.51
CA VAL A 118 3.03 3.11 -15.09
C VAL A 118 3.96 4.31 -15.09
N PHE A 119 4.60 4.55 -13.95
CA PHE A 119 5.58 5.61 -13.76
C PHE A 119 6.98 5.01 -13.66
N PRO A 120 7.90 5.34 -14.58
CA PRO A 120 9.27 4.84 -14.55
C PRO A 120 9.95 5.07 -13.20
N GLY A 121 10.49 4.00 -12.60
CA GLY A 121 11.18 4.05 -11.31
C GLY A 121 10.30 4.15 -10.06
N VAL A 122 8.97 4.33 -10.21
CA VAL A 122 8.02 4.48 -9.09
C VAL A 122 7.08 3.28 -9.00
N GLY A 123 6.66 2.72 -10.13
CA GLY A 123 5.72 1.59 -10.18
C GLY A 123 4.45 1.92 -10.96
N ALA A 124 3.46 1.05 -10.86
CA ALA A 124 2.14 1.31 -11.44
C ALA A 124 1.21 1.93 -10.40
N GLN A 125 0.20 2.66 -10.87
CA GLN A 125 -0.85 3.21 -10.03
C GLN A 125 -2.20 3.07 -10.71
N ASP A 126 -3.18 2.53 -9.98
CA ASP A 126 -4.56 2.36 -10.42
C ASP A 126 -5.39 3.54 -9.92
N PHE A 127 -5.76 4.45 -10.83
CA PHE A 127 -6.54 5.65 -10.53
C PHE A 127 -8.02 5.45 -10.79
N TYR A 128 -8.86 5.90 -9.87
CA TYR A 128 -10.31 5.86 -10.00
C TYR A 128 -10.94 7.09 -9.36
N GLY A 129 -12.11 7.50 -9.83
CA GLY A 129 -12.82 8.66 -9.28
C GLY A 129 -14.07 8.22 -8.55
N VAL A 130 -14.23 8.63 -7.30
CA VAL A 130 -15.41 8.33 -6.49
C VAL A 130 -16.27 9.58 -6.37
N TYR A 131 -17.55 9.47 -6.72
CA TYR A 131 -18.52 10.54 -6.52
C TYR A 131 -19.14 10.44 -5.13
N PHE A 132 -19.20 11.58 -4.45
CA PHE A 132 -19.82 11.78 -3.14
C PHE A 132 -20.94 12.80 -3.28
N GLY A 133 -22.17 12.41 -2.97
CA GLY A 133 -23.26 13.34 -2.74
C GLY A 133 -23.02 14.19 -1.49
N ALA A 134 -23.69 15.33 -1.39
CA ALA A 134 -23.66 16.13 -0.17
C ALA A 134 -24.25 15.34 1.01
N GLY A 135 -23.52 15.24 2.12
CA GLY A 135 -23.93 14.45 3.29
C GLY A 135 -23.87 12.92 3.10
N GLU A 136 -23.47 12.42 1.93
CA GLU A 136 -23.51 10.98 1.63
C GLU A 136 -22.43 10.20 2.40
N SER A 137 -22.79 9.00 2.84
CA SER A 137 -21.83 7.99 3.28
C SER A 137 -21.60 6.98 2.16
N VAL A 138 -20.34 6.79 1.77
CA VAL A 138 -19.95 5.95 0.65
C VAL A 138 -19.00 4.86 1.12
N ARG A 139 -19.28 3.61 0.72
CA ARG A 139 -18.35 2.51 0.85
C ARG A 139 -17.58 2.34 -0.44
N VAL A 140 -16.26 2.45 -0.36
CA VAL A 140 -15.36 2.01 -1.42
C VAL A 140 -14.81 0.65 -1.05
N THR A 141 -14.82 -0.28 -1.98
CA THR A 141 -14.16 -1.57 -1.84
C THR A 141 -13.16 -1.70 -2.98
N TYR A 142 -11.96 -2.17 -2.71
CA TYR A 142 -11.06 -2.57 -3.78
C TYR A 142 -10.36 -3.88 -3.43
N GLU A 143 -10.05 -4.63 -4.47
CA GLU A 143 -9.42 -5.93 -4.40
C GLU A 143 -8.24 -5.94 -5.35
N TYR A 144 -7.10 -6.44 -4.87
CA TYR A 144 -5.96 -6.70 -5.72
C TYR A 144 -5.29 -8.03 -5.38
N VAL A 145 -4.57 -8.57 -6.34
CA VAL A 145 -3.74 -9.76 -6.16
C VAL A 145 -2.33 -9.44 -6.62
N GLU A 146 -1.35 -9.75 -5.77
CA GLU A 146 0.08 -9.57 -6.02
C GLU A 146 0.80 -10.92 -6.01
N GLU A 147 1.78 -11.09 -6.89
CA GLU A 147 2.75 -12.18 -6.78
C GLU A 147 3.85 -11.76 -5.80
N VAL A 148 4.14 -12.61 -4.81
CA VAL A 148 5.24 -12.37 -3.89
C VAL A 148 6.54 -12.87 -4.51
N LEU A 149 7.47 -11.94 -4.75
CA LEU A 149 8.80 -12.30 -5.24
C LEU A 149 9.68 -12.83 -4.11
N SER A 150 10.58 -13.75 -4.46
CA SER A 150 11.53 -14.31 -3.51
C SER A 150 12.47 -13.24 -2.97
N HIS A 151 12.58 -13.14 -1.65
CA HIS A 151 13.43 -12.15 -0.99
C HIS A 151 14.88 -12.64 -0.86
N ASP A 152 15.06 -13.86 -0.36
CA ASP A 152 16.37 -14.52 -0.28
C ASP A 152 16.23 -15.96 -0.81
N PRO A 153 16.51 -16.19 -2.11
CA PRO A 153 16.41 -17.51 -2.70
C PRO A 153 17.37 -18.54 -2.07
N ALA A 154 18.55 -18.11 -1.64
CA ALA A 154 19.56 -18.99 -1.04
C ALA A 154 19.10 -19.51 0.33
N ARG A 155 18.42 -18.66 1.10
CA ARG A 155 17.83 -19.04 2.39
C ARG A 155 16.40 -19.56 2.27
N LYS A 156 15.84 -19.61 1.05
CA LYS A 156 14.43 -19.94 0.78
C LYS A 156 13.47 -19.09 1.62
N VAL A 157 13.68 -17.78 1.69
CA VAL A 157 12.82 -16.85 2.43
C VAL A 157 12.02 -15.99 1.46
N ASP A 158 10.71 -15.93 1.68
CA ASP A 158 9.79 -15.06 0.95
C ASP A 158 9.21 -14.01 1.90
N VAL A 159 8.90 -12.84 1.36
CA VAL A 159 8.48 -11.68 2.14
C VAL A 159 7.38 -10.93 1.43
N PHE A 160 6.26 -10.75 2.12
CA PHE A 160 5.22 -9.80 1.78
C PHE A 160 5.33 -8.55 2.67
N GLU A 161 5.12 -7.39 2.08
CA GLU A 161 5.23 -6.10 2.76
C GLU A 161 4.24 -5.08 2.18
N ASP A 162 3.47 -4.45 3.06
CA ASP A 162 2.56 -3.37 2.70
C ASP A 162 2.81 -2.15 3.60
N THR A 163 2.62 -0.96 3.04
CA THR A 163 2.70 0.31 3.79
C THR A 163 1.29 0.81 4.02
N TRP A 164 0.94 0.96 5.28
CA TRP A 164 -0.38 1.37 5.69
C TRP A 164 -0.43 2.87 5.88
N GLY A 165 -1.40 3.53 5.25
CA GLY A 165 -1.62 4.95 5.46
C GLY A 165 -2.74 5.49 4.58
N PHE A 166 -3.41 6.53 5.09
CA PHE A 166 -4.44 7.28 4.39
C PHE A 166 -4.06 8.76 4.47
N LEU A 167 -3.98 9.43 3.32
CA LEU A 167 -3.62 10.84 3.22
C LEU A 167 -4.83 11.67 2.76
N GLY A 168 -4.94 12.90 3.23
CA GLY A 168 -5.92 13.89 2.73
C GLY A 168 -7.36 13.68 3.19
N TYR A 169 -7.60 12.88 4.24
CA TYR A 169 -8.94 12.72 4.83
C TYR A 169 -9.00 13.32 6.22
N ARG A 170 -10.18 13.84 6.59
CA ARG A 170 -10.41 14.39 7.93
C ARG A 170 -10.30 13.28 8.98
N PRO A 171 -9.59 13.52 10.10
CA PRO A 171 -9.62 12.65 11.27
C PRO A 171 -10.91 12.81 12.08
N PRO A 172 -11.19 11.91 13.04
CA PRO A 172 -10.49 10.65 13.25
C PRO A 172 -10.94 9.56 12.27
N LEU A 173 -10.05 8.60 12.04
CA LEU A 173 -10.41 7.26 11.59
C LEU A 173 -10.86 6.46 12.82
N GLU A 174 -12.16 6.23 12.95
CA GLU A 174 -12.80 5.72 14.17
C GLU A 174 -12.43 4.26 14.44
N ASP A 175 -12.35 3.43 13.40
CA ASP A 175 -12.04 2.00 13.52
C ASP A 175 -11.21 1.53 12.32
N TRP A 176 -10.06 0.93 12.59
CA TRP A 176 -9.17 0.37 11.56
C TRP A 176 -8.76 -1.05 11.90
N TRP A 177 -9.15 -1.97 11.03
CA TRP A 177 -8.76 -3.38 11.10
C TRP A 177 -7.78 -3.75 10.02
N ILE A 178 -6.82 -4.56 10.41
CA ILE A 178 -5.88 -5.17 9.51
C ILE A 178 -5.79 -6.63 9.88
N VAL A 179 -6.14 -7.51 8.94
CA VAL A 179 -6.26 -8.95 9.15
C VAL A 179 -5.40 -9.66 8.12
N VAL A 180 -4.58 -10.60 8.56
CA VAL A 180 -3.79 -11.47 7.71
C VAL A 180 -4.24 -12.91 7.96
N ASP A 181 -4.84 -13.53 6.95
CA ASP A 181 -5.22 -14.94 6.96
C ASP A 181 -4.11 -15.79 6.34
N LEU A 182 -3.59 -16.71 7.15
CA LEU A 182 -2.56 -17.69 6.80
C LEU A 182 -3.13 -19.10 6.61
N GLY A 183 -4.46 -19.24 6.58
CA GLY A 183 -5.14 -20.52 6.55
C GLY A 183 -4.85 -21.29 5.27
N GLN A 184 -4.87 -20.63 4.12
CA GLN A 184 -4.54 -21.30 2.85
C GLN A 184 -3.07 -21.75 2.81
N MET A 185 -2.15 -20.97 3.37
CA MET A 185 -0.74 -21.38 3.54
C MET A 185 -0.63 -22.64 4.41
N TYR A 186 -1.36 -22.69 5.53
CA TYR A 186 -1.37 -23.85 6.41
C TYR A 186 -1.99 -25.08 5.76
N THR A 187 -3.13 -24.94 5.06
CA THR A 187 -3.75 -26.04 4.31
C THR A 187 -2.78 -26.63 3.27
N GLN A 188 -2.02 -25.78 2.57
CA GLN A 188 -1.01 -26.24 1.61
C GLN A 188 0.16 -26.96 2.30
N TYR A 189 0.59 -26.46 3.46
CA TYR A 189 1.59 -27.15 4.28
C TYR A 189 1.09 -28.52 4.77
N GLN A 190 -0.18 -28.65 5.16
CA GLN A 190 -0.74 -29.93 5.57
C GLN A 190 -0.79 -30.95 4.42
N ALA A 191 -1.05 -30.48 3.20
CA ALA A 191 -1.05 -31.33 2.00
C ALA A 191 0.36 -31.73 1.55
N SER A 192 1.36 -30.89 1.81
CA SER A 192 2.76 -31.14 1.43
C SER A 192 3.73 -30.50 2.42
N PRO A 193 4.00 -31.17 3.56
CA PRO A 193 4.96 -30.67 4.55
C PRO A 193 6.38 -30.82 4.01
N GLY A 194 6.98 -29.71 3.56
CA GLY A 194 8.22 -29.71 2.78
C GLY A 194 9.45 -29.20 3.54
N PHE A 195 10.14 -30.08 4.27
CA PHE A 195 11.50 -29.81 4.78
C PHE A 195 12.44 -31.00 4.55
N GLY A 196 12.32 -31.68 3.39
CA GLY A 196 12.99 -32.97 3.18
C GLY A 196 12.41 -34.08 4.07
N GLU A 197 11.21 -33.86 4.60
CA GLU A 197 10.47 -34.81 5.43
C GLU A 197 9.72 -35.80 4.52
N SER A 198 9.65 -37.07 4.93
CA SER A 198 8.87 -38.09 4.21
C SER A 198 7.40 -37.66 4.13
N PRO A 199 6.66 -37.98 3.05
CA PRO A 199 5.20 -37.78 2.97
C PRO A 199 4.41 -38.40 4.13
N SER A 200 5.03 -39.33 4.87
CA SER A 200 4.47 -39.96 6.07
C SER A 200 4.65 -39.11 7.35
N THR A 201 5.34 -37.98 7.29
CA THR A 201 5.54 -37.10 8.44
C THR A 201 4.27 -36.30 8.69
N PRO A 202 3.66 -36.39 9.88
CA PRO A 202 2.44 -35.66 10.17
C PRO A 202 2.72 -34.15 10.14
N ALA A 203 1.81 -33.39 9.52
CA ALA A 203 1.89 -31.94 9.52
C ALA A 203 1.85 -31.42 10.97
N LEU A 204 2.71 -30.43 11.26
CA LEU A 204 2.72 -29.75 12.55
C LEU A 204 1.36 -29.09 12.83
N PRO A 205 0.91 -29.05 14.10
CA PRO A 205 -0.21 -28.20 14.49
C PRO A 205 0.03 -26.74 14.09
N TYR A 206 -1.05 -26.01 13.77
CA TYR A 206 -0.96 -24.64 13.24
C TYR A 206 -0.06 -23.73 14.08
N GLN A 207 -0.17 -23.74 15.41
CA GLN A 207 0.64 -22.86 16.25
C GLN A 207 2.15 -23.13 16.11
N THR A 208 2.54 -24.41 16.00
CA THR A 208 3.93 -24.80 15.82
C THR A 208 4.42 -24.45 14.41
N PHE A 209 3.58 -24.67 13.39
CA PHE A 209 3.84 -24.24 12.02
C PHE A 209 4.05 -22.71 11.96
N PHE A 210 3.11 -21.94 12.49
CA PHE A 210 3.17 -20.48 12.53
C PHE A 210 4.46 -19.98 13.17
N ASN A 211 4.77 -20.46 14.38
CA ASN A 211 5.96 -20.03 15.13
C ASN A 211 7.29 -20.42 14.44
N ARG A 212 7.33 -21.58 13.75
CA ARG A 212 8.54 -22.06 13.06
C ARG A 212 8.75 -21.34 11.74
N ILE A 213 7.66 -21.04 11.02
CA ILE A 213 7.70 -20.65 9.61
C ILE A 213 7.59 -19.15 9.43
N PHE A 214 6.78 -18.45 10.23
CA PHE A 214 6.47 -17.05 10.01
C PHE A 214 7.21 -16.12 10.97
N ARG A 215 7.54 -14.93 10.46
CA ARG A 215 7.95 -13.75 11.23
C ARG A 215 7.06 -12.60 10.78
N VAL A 216 6.37 -11.99 11.74
CA VAL A 216 5.37 -10.94 11.46
C VAL A 216 5.72 -9.67 12.22
N ALA A 217 5.66 -8.54 11.52
CA ALA A 217 5.75 -7.21 12.08
C ALA A 217 4.61 -6.32 11.53
N PRO A 218 4.12 -5.32 12.30
CA PRO A 218 4.56 -4.97 13.65
C PRO A 218 4.12 -6.00 14.71
N LEU A 219 4.80 -6.03 15.86
CA LEU A 219 4.37 -6.85 16.99
C LEU A 219 3.04 -6.34 17.57
N GLY A 220 2.42 -7.13 18.46
CA GLY A 220 1.17 -6.76 19.13
C GLY A 220 -0.11 -7.14 18.38
N TYR A 221 -0.01 -8.03 17.38
CA TYR A 221 -1.20 -8.64 16.79
C TYR A 221 -1.88 -9.58 17.79
N GLN A 222 -3.19 -9.74 17.61
CA GLN A 222 -3.97 -10.82 18.20
C GLN A 222 -4.07 -11.97 17.19
N SER A 223 -4.41 -13.18 17.66
CA SER A 223 -4.53 -14.36 16.81
C SER A 223 -5.74 -15.22 17.18
N ARG A 224 -6.40 -15.81 16.18
CA ARG A 224 -7.52 -16.76 16.31
C ARG A 224 -7.58 -17.62 15.08
N GLY A 225 -7.56 -18.94 15.28
CA GLY A 225 -7.49 -19.87 14.16
C GLY A 225 -6.21 -19.59 13.35
N THR A 226 -6.37 -19.34 12.06
CA THR A 226 -5.28 -19.06 11.13
C THR A 226 -5.08 -17.59 10.82
N GLU A 227 -5.84 -16.72 11.49
CA GLU A 227 -5.82 -15.28 11.30
C GLU A 227 -5.02 -14.60 12.40
N ILE A 228 -4.29 -13.57 12.00
CA ILE A 228 -3.70 -12.58 12.90
C ILE A 228 -4.24 -11.19 12.54
N TRP A 229 -4.43 -10.33 13.54
CA TRP A 229 -4.95 -8.99 13.27
C TRP A 229 -4.47 -7.93 14.24
N TRP A 230 -4.56 -6.69 13.77
CA TRP A 230 -4.47 -5.49 14.57
C TRP A 230 -5.78 -4.72 14.46
N ARG A 231 -6.15 -4.06 15.56
CA ARG A 231 -7.27 -3.14 15.61
C ARG A 231 -6.80 -1.83 16.21
N PHE A 232 -7.09 -0.73 15.53
CA PHE A 232 -6.82 0.61 16.01
C PHE A 232 -8.15 1.37 16.07
N GLN A 233 -8.32 2.17 17.11
CA GLN A 233 -9.51 3.00 17.33
C GLN A 233 -9.08 4.45 17.48
N ASP A 234 -9.95 5.37 17.07
CA ASP A 234 -9.76 6.82 17.21
C ASP A 234 -8.38 7.28 16.70
N VAL A 235 -8.02 6.84 15.49
CA VAL A 235 -6.73 7.13 14.87
C VAL A 235 -6.72 8.58 14.37
N GLY A 236 -5.91 9.43 15.02
CA GLY A 236 -5.71 10.82 14.63
C GLY A 236 -4.83 11.00 13.39
N GLU A 237 -4.76 12.23 12.89
CA GLU A 237 -4.13 12.61 11.62
C GLU A 237 -2.69 12.09 11.46
N GLU A 238 -1.80 12.36 12.42
CA GLU A 238 -0.40 11.93 12.38
C GLU A 238 -0.28 10.42 12.12
N ARG A 239 -1.05 9.64 12.88
CA ARG A 239 -1.02 8.17 12.81
C ARG A 239 -1.71 7.62 11.57
N MET A 240 -2.65 8.35 10.97
CA MET A 240 -3.21 8.00 9.66
C MET A 240 -2.16 8.06 8.55
N HIS A 241 -1.08 8.83 8.71
CA HIS A 241 -0.06 9.04 7.68
C HIS A 241 1.21 8.21 7.88
N SER A 242 1.53 7.81 9.11
CA SER A 242 2.84 7.23 9.45
C SER A 242 2.73 5.90 10.19
N PHE A 243 1.90 4.98 9.69
CA PHE A 243 1.76 3.69 10.34
C PHE A 243 2.97 2.76 10.10
N PRO A 244 3.38 1.94 11.08
CA PRO A 244 4.35 0.88 10.86
C PRO A 244 3.99 0.03 9.65
N LYS A 245 5.01 -0.31 8.88
CA LYS A 245 4.93 -1.18 7.71
C LYS A 245 4.56 -2.61 8.13
N LEU A 246 3.59 -3.22 7.43
CA LEU A 246 3.35 -4.65 7.53
C LEU A 246 4.53 -5.40 6.92
N ARG A 247 5.02 -6.42 7.63
CA ARG A 247 5.94 -7.39 7.06
C ARG A 247 5.52 -8.79 7.51
N VAL A 248 5.27 -9.65 6.54
CA VAL A 248 5.04 -11.08 6.74
C VAL A 248 6.15 -11.81 5.99
N GLU A 249 7.07 -12.38 6.75
CA GLU A 249 8.20 -13.14 6.24
C GLU A 249 7.99 -14.62 6.57
N TRP A 250 8.36 -15.51 5.65
CA TRP A 250 8.29 -16.93 5.92
C TRP A 250 9.37 -17.77 5.23
N GLN A 251 9.64 -18.93 5.83
CA GLN A 251 10.46 -19.99 5.26
C GLN A 251 9.66 -20.74 4.19
N ALA A 252 10.08 -20.68 2.93
CA ALA A 252 9.37 -21.26 1.78
C ALA A 252 9.60 -22.79 1.65
N TRP A 253 8.88 -23.56 2.46
CA TRP A 253 8.91 -25.03 2.51
C TRP A 253 8.51 -25.72 1.18
N TYR A 254 7.84 -25.00 0.30
CA TYR A 254 7.38 -25.49 -1.02
C TYR A 254 8.44 -25.38 -2.12
N ARG A 255 9.69 -25.05 -1.77
CA ARG A 255 10.84 -24.94 -2.68
C ARG A 255 11.97 -25.87 -2.26
#